data_AF-A0A353Z104-F1
#
_entry.id   AF-A0A353Z104-F1
#
_cell.length_a   1.000
_cell.length_b   1.000
_cell.length_c   1.000
_cell.angle_alpha   90.00
_cell.angle_beta   90.00
_cell.angle_gamma   90.00
#
_symmetry.space_group_name_H-M   'P 1'
#
loop_
_entity.id
_entity.type
_entity.pdbx_description
1 polymer ?
#
loop_
_entity_poly.entity_id
_entity_poly.type
_entity_poly.pdbx_seq_one_letter_code
_entity_poly.pdbx_strand_id
1 'polypeptide(L)'
;FFSPKALSVLWQNSSTEKLAGGTYAQKLSIDGKTTFLINGFHPRQLEHFTAPGRSIIVMTLTSHADWSVARNKLIGKTNPAEAIPGSIRRELLERKTEFGLQEISSSWNGVHLSAGPVEGLVELIRYNSDHERNKVADTSDYNFGATLLKAMGPEITDKIFSNPTLNYNGKAVSVFDLTEEMNTDDCIDLLKKLFP
;
A
#
# COMPACT_ATOMS: atom_id res chain seq x y z
N PHE A 1 -13.31 -21.17 17.37
CA PHE A 1 -13.22 -19.94 16.55
C PHE A 1 -11.77 -19.65 16.23
N PHE A 2 -11.46 -19.21 15.01
CA PHE A 2 -10.08 -18.95 14.59
C PHE A 2 -9.56 -17.64 15.21
N SER A 3 -8.39 -17.69 15.84
CA SER A 3 -7.66 -16.49 16.28
C SER A 3 -6.81 -15.91 15.16
N PRO A 4 -6.37 -14.63 15.24
CA PRO A 4 -5.45 -14.04 14.25
C PRO A 4 -4.17 -14.85 14.04
N LYS A 5 -3.58 -15.35 15.14
CA LYS A 5 -2.43 -16.26 15.08
C LYS A 5 -2.77 -17.57 14.35
N ALA A 6 -3.91 -18.20 14.64
CA ALA A 6 -4.31 -19.44 13.99
C ALA A 6 -4.52 -19.25 12.48
N LEU A 7 -5.18 -18.15 12.06
CA LEU A 7 -5.37 -17.82 10.65
C LEU A 7 -4.04 -17.56 9.94
N SER A 8 -3.13 -16.82 10.57
CA SER A 8 -1.79 -16.59 10.00
C SER A 8 -0.98 -17.87 9.85
N VAL A 9 -1.10 -18.82 10.79
CA VAL A 9 -0.42 -20.12 10.69
C VAL A 9 -1.01 -20.93 9.53
N LEU A 10 -2.34 -21.01 9.41
CA LEU A 10 -2.97 -21.68 8.26
C LEU A 10 -2.52 -21.03 6.93
N TRP A 11 -2.52 -19.70 6.89
CA TRP A 11 -2.12 -18.93 5.72
C TRP A 11 -0.70 -19.23 5.25
N GLN A 12 0.26 -19.36 6.18
CA GLN A 12 1.66 -19.62 5.87
C GLN A 12 1.94 -21.06 5.40
N ASN A 13 1.03 -22.00 5.68
CA ASN A 13 1.25 -23.43 5.43
C ASN A 13 0.65 -23.96 4.13
N SER A 14 0.04 -23.11 3.29
CA SER A 14 -0.47 -23.56 1.99
C SER A 14 -0.42 -22.45 0.95
N SER A 15 -0.40 -22.84 -0.33
CA SER A 15 -0.40 -21.91 -1.45
C SER A 15 -1.64 -21.02 -1.47
N THR A 16 -1.46 -19.80 -1.96
CA THR A 16 -2.50 -18.79 -2.09
C THR A 16 -2.66 -18.42 -3.57
N GLU A 17 -3.89 -18.12 -3.99
CA GLU A 17 -4.19 -17.56 -5.30
C GLU A 17 -4.50 -16.06 -5.17
N LYS A 18 -3.95 -15.23 -6.06
CA LYS A 18 -4.27 -13.80 -6.13
C LYS A 18 -5.57 -13.62 -6.92
N LEU A 19 -6.55 -12.96 -6.33
CA LEU A 19 -7.84 -12.65 -6.97
C LEU A 19 -7.86 -11.22 -7.54
N ALA A 20 -7.29 -10.26 -6.81
CA ALA A 20 -7.21 -8.85 -7.20
C ALA A 20 -6.04 -8.17 -6.47
N GLY A 21 -5.85 -6.85 -6.67
CA GLY A 21 -4.96 -6.03 -5.84
C GLY A 21 -5.27 -6.23 -4.35
N GLY A 22 -4.26 -6.59 -3.56
CA GLY A 22 -4.40 -6.84 -2.11
C GLY A 22 -5.34 -7.97 -1.69
N THR A 23 -5.91 -8.75 -2.63
CA THR A 23 -6.93 -9.76 -2.34
C THR A 23 -6.46 -11.14 -2.79
N TYR A 24 -6.37 -12.06 -1.82
CA TYR A 24 -5.85 -13.41 -1.99
C TYR A 24 -6.79 -14.43 -1.35
N ALA A 25 -6.84 -15.63 -1.92
CA ALA A 25 -7.60 -16.75 -1.39
C ALA A 25 -6.71 -17.97 -1.15
N GLN A 26 -7.02 -18.74 -0.11
CA GLN A 26 -6.43 -20.02 0.20
C GLN A 26 -7.54 -21.06 0.32
N LYS A 27 -7.46 -22.13 -0.46
CA LYS A 27 -8.41 -23.26 -0.38
C LYS A 27 -7.95 -24.23 0.71
N LEU A 28 -8.81 -24.47 1.70
CA LEU A 28 -8.57 -25.33 2.85
C LEU A 28 -9.64 -26.43 2.94
N SER A 29 -9.31 -27.53 3.62
CA SER A 29 -10.29 -28.52 4.07
C SER A 29 -10.44 -28.41 5.59
N ILE A 30 -11.63 -28.07 6.07
CA ILE A 30 -11.93 -27.88 7.49
C ILE A 30 -13.14 -28.75 7.81
N ASP A 31 -12.98 -29.74 8.68
CA ASP A 31 -14.03 -30.71 9.02
C ASP A 31 -14.63 -31.39 7.77
N GLY A 32 -13.76 -31.79 6.83
CA GLY A 32 -14.14 -32.39 5.56
C GLY A 32 -14.80 -31.44 4.55
N LYS A 33 -14.99 -30.16 4.88
CA LYS A 33 -15.61 -29.16 4.01
C LYS A 33 -14.56 -28.29 3.35
N THR A 34 -14.71 -28.07 2.05
CA THR A 34 -13.92 -27.07 1.32
C THR A 34 -14.27 -25.69 1.86
N THR A 35 -13.26 -24.97 2.35
CA THR A 35 -13.37 -23.62 2.88
C THR A 35 -12.38 -22.72 2.15
N PHE A 36 -12.82 -21.55 1.70
CA PHE A 36 -11.94 -20.54 1.14
C PHE A 36 -11.64 -19.48 2.19
N LEU A 37 -10.38 -19.40 2.60
CA LEU A 37 -9.90 -18.36 3.51
C LEU A 37 -9.43 -17.18 2.65
N ILE A 38 -9.98 -15.99 2.88
CA ILE A 38 -9.58 -14.75 2.20
C ILE A 38 -8.63 -13.98 3.11
N ASN A 39 -7.47 -13.56 2.59
CA ASN A 39 -6.48 -12.73 3.29
C ASN A 39 -6.21 -13.18 4.74
N GLY A 40 -5.95 -14.47 4.96
CA GLY A 40 -5.77 -15.05 6.31
C GLY A 40 -4.61 -14.46 7.12
N PHE A 41 -3.69 -13.74 6.47
CA PHE A 41 -2.64 -12.96 7.12
C PHE A 41 -3.15 -11.67 7.78
N HIS A 42 -4.25 -11.09 7.28
CA HIS A 42 -4.67 -9.72 7.59
C HIS A 42 -5.02 -9.49 9.07
N PRO A 43 -5.70 -10.41 9.79
CA PRO A 43 -5.95 -10.22 11.22
C PRO A 43 -4.67 -10.06 12.04
N ARG A 44 -3.62 -10.85 11.75
CA ARG A 44 -2.32 -10.72 12.43
C ARG A 44 -1.57 -9.46 11.99
N GLN A 45 -1.75 -9.03 10.75
CA GLN A 45 -1.26 -7.74 10.27
C GLN A 45 -1.93 -6.58 11.04
N LEU A 46 -3.23 -6.65 11.28
CA LEU A 46 -3.94 -5.64 12.05
C LEU A 46 -3.43 -5.58 13.50
N GLU A 47 -3.28 -6.72 14.18
CA GLU A 47 -2.70 -6.79 15.53
C GLU A 47 -1.32 -6.13 15.61
N HIS A 48 -0.50 -6.27 14.56
CA HIS A 48 0.81 -5.63 14.51
C HIS A 48 0.74 -4.10 14.61
N PHE A 49 -0.30 -3.49 14.04
CA PHE A 49 -0.49 -2.04 14.04
C PHE A 49 -1.31 -1.53 15.24
N THR A 50 -2.22 -2.33 15.79
CA THR A 50 -3.20 -1.87 16.78
C THR A 50 -3.00 -2.39 18.19
N ALA A 51 -2.11 -3.37 18.41
CA ALA A 51 -1.85 -3.89 19.75
C ALA A 51 -1.29 -2.80 20.70
N PRO A 52 -1.60 -2.86 22.01
CA PRO A 52 -1.08 -1.91 22.99
C PRO A 52 0.45 -1.78 22.93
N GLY A 53 0.94 -0.54 22.97
CA GLY A 53 2.36 -0.22 22.89
C GLY A 53 2.93 -0.20 21.46
N ARG A 54 2.12 -0.44 20.42
CA ARG A 54 2.49 -0.20 19.03
C ARG A 54 2.18 1.24 18.63
N SER A 55 3.01 1.79 17.76
CA SER A 55 2.80 3.11 17.17
C SER A 55 3.21 3.10 15.71
N ILE A 56 2.57 3.96 14.94
CA ILE A 56 2.96 4.27 13.57
C ILE A 56 3.50 5.70 13.60
N ILE A 57 4.69 5.90 13.05
CA ILE A 57 5.22 7.23 12.81
C ILE A 57 4.88 7.57 11.36
N VAL A 58 4.07 8.60 11.18
CA VAL A 58 3.71 9.12 9.86
C VAL A 58 4.63 10.29 9.53
N MET A 59 5.18 10.28 8.32
CA MET A 59 5.98 11.37 7.78
C MET A 59 5.43 11.78 6.42
N THR A 60 5.16 13.07 6.24
CA THR A 60 4.87 13.65 4.93
C THR A 60 6.17 14.09 4.28
N LEU A 61 6.47 13.52 3.12
CA LEU A 61 7.72 13.75 2.40
C LEU A 61 7.45 14.51 1.10
N THR A 62 8.39 15.36 0.70
CA THR A 62 8.44 15.97 -0.63
C THR A 62 9.85 15.79 -1.17
N SER A 63 9.96 15.43 -2.45
CA SER A 63 11.24 15.15 -3.09
C SER A 63 11.14 15.43 -4.58
N HIS A 64 12.30 15.65 -5.21
CA HIS A 64 12.45 15.64 -6.67
C HIS A 64 12.86 14.27 -7.22
N ALA A 65 12.99 13.26 -6.36
CA ALA A 65 13.33 11.90 -6.78
C ALA A 65 12.14 11.24 -7.48
N ASP A 66 12.44 10.40 -8.48
CA ASP A 66 11.44 9.56 -9.12
C ASP A 66 10.75 8.64 -8.12
N TRP A 67 9.46 8.36 -8.33
CA TRP A 67 8.72 7.42 -7.49
C TRP A 67 9.36 6.03 -7.48
N SER A 68 9.80 5.54 -8.64
CA SER A 68 10.52 4.27 -8.76
C SER A 68 11.81 4.23 -7.94
N VAL A 69 12.53 5.36 -7.83
CA VAL A 69 13.74 5.48 -7.00
C VAL A 69 13.38 5.48 -5.51
N ALA A 70 12.36 6.25 -5.10
CA ALA A 70 11.90 6.27 -3.72
C ALA A 70 11.41 4.88 -3.27
N ARG A 71 10.69 4.16 -4.13
CA ARG A 71 10.18 2.81 -3.85
C ARG A 71 11.25 1.74 -3.86
N ASN A 72 12.07 1.68 -4.90
CA ASN A 72 12.96 0.54 -5.09
C ASN A 72 14.35 0.74 -4.47
N LYS A 73 14.80 2.00 -4.31
CA LYS A 73 16.14 2.30 -3.81
C LYS A 73 16.15 2.86 -2.40
N LEU A 74 15.23 3.78 -2.06
CA LEU A 74 15.16 4.35 -0.70
C LEU A 74 14.56 3.33 0.27
N ILE A 75 13.31 2.89 0.08
CA ILE A 75 12.70 1.93 1.01
C ILE A 75 13.09 0.47 0.70
N GLY A 76 13.32 0.14 -0.58
CA GLY A 76 13.69 -1.21 -1.01
C GLY A 76 12.49 -2.14 -1.24
N LYS A 77 12.73 -3.30 -1.84
CA LYS A 77 11.68 -4.30 -2.12
C LYS A 77 10.94 -4.74 -0.86
N THR A 78 9.68 -5.14 -1.02
CA THR A 78 8.80 -5.59 0.08
C THR A 78 9.40 -6.74 0.87
N ASN A 79 10.05 -7.70 0.20
CA ASN A 79 10.87 -8.72 0.85
C ASN A 79 12.26 -8.14 1.18
N PRO A 80 12.59 -7.91 2.47
CA PRO A 80 13.86 -7.29 2.85
C PRO A 80 15.10 -8.08 2.43
N ALA A 81 14.99 -9.40 2.25
CA ALA A 81 16.09 -10.24 1.76
C ALA A 81 16.46 -9.97 0.29
N GLU A 82 15.51 -9.45 -0.49
CA GLU A 82 15.70 -9.07 -1.90
C GLU A 82 15.89 -7.57 -2.10
N ALA A 83 15.77 -6.78 -1.03
CA ALA A 83 16.00 -5.34 -1.07
C ALA A 83 17.49 -5.03 -1.26
N ILE A 84 17.78 -3.93 -1.97
CA ILE A 84 19.16 -3.54 -2.27
C ILE A 84 19.91 -3.09 -0.99
N PRO A 85 21.23 -3.33 -0.88
CA PRO A 85 22.06 -2.77 0.20
C PRO A 85 21.87 -1.26 0.34
N GLY A 86 21.79 -0.76 1.58
CA GLY A 86 21.57 0.65 1.89
C GLY A 86 20.11 1.13 1.84
N SER A 87 19.17 0.32 1.34
CA SER A 87 17.74 0.64 1.44
C SER A 87 17.22 0.39 2.87
N ILE A 88 16.19 1.13 3.29
CA ILE A 88 15.67 1.07 4.67
C ILE A 88 15.28 -0.36 5.07
N ARG A 89 14.53 -1.08 4.22
CA ARG A 89 14.14 -2.47 4.53
C ARG A 89 15.34 -3.38 4.68
N ARG A 90 16.37 -3.20 3.85
CA ARG A 90 17.60 -4.00 3.91
C ARG A 90 18.39 -3.71 5.18
N GLU A 91 18.56 -2.43 5.53
CA GLU A 91 19.22 -2.00 6.76
C GLU A 91 18.52 -2.56 8.00
N LEU A 92 17.18 -2.52 8.03
CA LEU A 92 16.40 -3.09 9.14
C LEU A 92 16.62 -4.60 9.28
N LEU A 93 16.76 -5.32 8.16
CA LEU A 93 17.06 -6.76 8.18
C LEU A 93 18.49 -7.03 8.67
N GLU A 94 19.48 -6.35 8.11
CA GLU A 94 20.90 -6.57 8.42
C GLU A 94 21.26 -6.16 9.85
N ARG A 95 20.62 -5.09 10.36
CA ARG A 95 20.88 -4.53 11.69
C ARG A 95 19.75 -4.83 12.68
N LYS A 96 18.94 -5.86 12.39
CA LYS A 96 17.80 -6.30 13.20
C LYS A 96 18.13 -6.44 14.69
N THR A 97 19.25 -7.10 15.02
CA THR A 97 19.69 -7.30 16.41
C THR A 97 20.09 -5.99 17.08
N GLU A 98 20.80 -5.12 16.35
CA GLU A 98 21.22 -3.80 16.84
C GLU A 98 20.01 -2.93 17.19
N PHE A 99 18.97 -2.96 16.34
CA PHE A 99 17.72 -2.23 16.56
C PHE A 99 16.76 -2.92 17.54
N GLY A 100 17.11 -4.07 18.10
CA GLY A 100 16.23 -4.82 19.01
C GLY A 100 14.96 -5.36 18.35
N LEU A 101 14.97 -5.55 17.03
CA LEU A 101 13.81 -6.01 16.26
C LEU A 101 13.68 -7.53 16.35
N GLN A 102 12.51 -8.04 16.70
CA GLN A 102 12.31 -9.49 16.87
C GLN A 102 12.17 -10.25 15.56
N GLU A 103 11.59 -9.64 14.52
CA GLU A 103 11.39 -10.25 13.21
C GLU A 103 11.41 -9.16 12.13
N ILE A 104 12.02 -9.49 10.98
CA ILE A 104 11.97 -8.71 9.75
C ILE A 104 11.68 -9.67 8.61
N SER A 105 10.58 -9.44 7.91
CA SER A 105 10.05 -10.31 6.86
C SER A 105 9.23 -9.50 5.85
N SER A 106 8.74 -10.11 4.77
CA SER A 106 7.86 -9.42 3.82
C SER A 106 6.60 -8.86 4.47
N SER A 107 6.11 -9.49 5.54
CA SER A 107 4.93 -9.04 6.30
C SER A 107 5.28 -7.98 7.35
N TRP A 108 6.52 -7.99 7.86
CA TRP A 108 7.03 -7.06 8.86
C TRP A 108 8.35 -6.43 8.37
N ASN A 109 8.23 -5.52 7.41
CA ASN A 109 9.37 -4.88 6.75
C ASN A 109 9.64 -3.45 7.26
N GLY A 110 8.94 -3.01 8.31
CA GLY A 110 9.22 -1.82 9.10
C GLY A 110 8.89 -0.47 8.46
N VAL A 111 8.76 -0.37 7.14
CA VAL A 111 8.43 0.90 6.46
C VAL A 111 7.45 0.70 5.30
N HIS A 112 6.51 1.63 5.20
CA HIS A 112 5.60 1.82 4.07
C HIS A 112 5.91 3.12 3.34
N LEU A 113 5.79 3.10 2.02
CA LEU A 113 5.74 4.27 1.16
C LEU A 113 4.65 3.99 0.14
N SER A 114 3.80 4.98 -0.12
CA SER A 114 2.72 4.90 -1.11
C SER A 114 3.22 4.37 -2.46
N ALA A 115 2.37 3.64 -3.20
CA ALA A 115 2.84 2.98 -4.42
C ALA A 115 3.12 3.96 -5.58
N GLY A 116 2.43 5.09 -5.60
CA GLY A 116 2.54 6.12 -6.63
C GLY A 116 1.78 7.40 -6.24
N PRO A 117 1.69 8.40 -7.12
CA PRO A 117 1.16 9.72 -6.81
C PRO A 117 -0.34 9.74 -6.46
N VAL A 118 -1.18 8.94 -7.13
CA VAL A 118 -2.64 8.91 -6.83
C VAL A 118 -2.91 8.28 -5.48
N GLU A 119 -2.41 7.06 -5.25
CA GLU A 119 -2.57 6.39 -3.95
C GLU A 119 -1.90 7.21 -2.83
N GLY A 120 -0.73 7.79 -3.11
CA GLY A 120 -0.02 8.65 -2.15
C GLY A 120 -0.82 9.87 -1.73
N LEU A 121 -1.58 10.50 -2.63
CA LEU A 121 -2.47 11.59 -2.27
C LEU A 121 -3.64 11.13 -1.39
N VAL A 122 -4.25 9.99 -1.71
CA VAL A 122 -5.33 9.41 -0.88
C VAL A 122 -4.81 9.05 0.53
N GLU A 123 -3.60 8.51 0.63
CA GLU A 123 -2.95 8.22 1.90
C GLU A 123 -2.59 9.50 2.67
N LEU A 124 -2.05 10.53 2.00
CA LEU A 124 -1.75 11.82 2.60
C LEU A 124 -3.01 12.45 3.20
N ILE A 125 -4.11 12.49 2.45
CA ILE A 125 -5.40 12.97 2.94
C ILE A 125 -5.83 12.15 4.16
N ARG A 126 -5.79 10.81 4.07
CA ARG A 126 -6.21 9.92 5.15
C ARG A 126 -5.42 10.14 6.44
N TYR A 127 -4.10 10.19 6.37
CA TYR A 127 -3.25 10.25 7.57
C TYR A 127 -3.09 11.67 8.15
N ASN A 128 -3.38 12.71 7.39
CA ASN A 128 -3.34 14.10 7.86
C ASN A 128 -4.72 14.70 8.14
N SER A 129 -5.79 13.91 8.02
CA SER A 129 -7.14 14.31 8.44
C SER A 129 -7.31 14.21 9.96
N ASP A 130 -8.10 15.11 10.54
CA ASP A 130 -8.51 15.07 11.94
C ASP A 130 -9.84 14.30 12.04
N HIS A 131 -9.72 12.98 12.20
CA HIS A 131 -10.86 12.07 12.28
C HIS A 131 -11.68 12.24 13.57
N GLU A 132 -11.08 12.73 14.66
CA GLU A 132 -11.81 12.98 15.91
C GLU A 132 -12.81 14.13 15.74
N ARG A 133 -12.46 15.12 14.91
CA ARG A 133 -13.32 16.27 14.60
C ARG A 133 -14.08 16.13 13.27
N ASN A 134 -14.03 14.97 12.62
CA ASN A 134 -14.59 14.74 11.28
C ASN A 134 -14.11 15.78 10.24
N LYS A 135 -12.85 16.22 10.32
CA LYS A 135 -12.26 17.18 9.40
C LYS A 135 -11.29 16.47 8.45
N VAL A 136 -11.65 16.44 7.18
CA VAL A 136 -10.81 15.86 6.11
C VAL A 136 -9.81 16.90 5.60
N ALA A 137 -8.56 16.50 5.39
CA ALA A 137 -7.54 17.35 4.77
C ALA A 137 -7.92 17.68 3.31
N ASP A 138 -7.62 18.90 2.85
CA ASP A 138 -8.02 19.31 1.51
C ASP A 138 -7.07 18.71 0.46
N THR A 139 -7.63 18.24 -0.66
CA THR A 139 -6.84 17.72 -1.78
C THR A 139 -5.84 18.75 -2.30
N SER A 140 -6.20 20.04 -2.29
CA SER A 140 -5.34 21.13 -2.75
C SER A 140 -4.20 21.50 -1.79
N ASP A 141 -4.20 20.97 -0.55
CA ASP A 141 -3.10 21.17 0.40
C ASP A 141 -1.80 20.46 -0.05
N TYR A 142 -1.88 19.54 -1.01
CA TYR A 142 -0.76 18.74 -1.50
C TYR A 142 -0.40 19.08 -2.95
N ASN A 143 0.89 19.16 -3.27
CA ASN A 143 1.40 19.54 -4.60
C ASN A 143 0.77 18.73 -5.75
N PHE A 144 0.72 17.40 -5.61
CA PHE A 144 0.08 16.55 -6.61
C PHE A 144 -1.43 16.77 -6.69
N GLY A 145 -2.11 16.96 -5.55
CA GLY A 145 -3.55 17.18 -5.52
C GLY A 145 -3.98 18.51 -6.12
N ALA A 146 -3.24 19.60 -5.85
CA ALA A 146 -3.46 20.88 -6.52
C ALA A 146 -3.25 20.77 -8.04
N THR A 147 -2.24 20.03 -8.48
CA THR A 147 -1.96 19.79 -9.91
C THR A 147 -3.07 18.96 -10.57
N LEU A 148 -3.53 17.90 -9.90
CA LEU A 148 -4.60 17.02 -10.37
C LEU A 148 -5.93 17.78 -10.47
N LEU A 149 -6.30 18.54 -9.45
CA LEU A 149 -7.51 19.37 -9.45
C LEU A 149 -7.49 20.39 -10.58
N LYS A 150 -6.35 21.05 -10.81
CA LYS A 150 -6.20 22.00 -11.92
C LYS A 150 -6.34 21.32 -13.29
N ALA A 151 -5.84 20.09 -13.43
CA ALA A 151 -5.85 19.35 -14.68
C ALA A 151 -7.20 18.70 -15.01
N MET A 152 -7.92 18.21 -14.00
CA MET A 152 -9.07 17.32 -14.18
C MET A 152 -10.37 17.89 -13.60
N GLY A 153 -10.31 18.90 -12.74
CA GLY A 153 -11.43 19.38 -11.96
C GLY A 153 -11.81 18.44 -10.80
N PRO A 154 -12.69 18.89 -9.88
CA PRO A 154 -13.04 18.14 -8.67
C PRO A 154 -13.77 16.83 -8.96
N GLU A 155 -14.76 16.83 -9.87
CA GLU A 155 -15.58 15.65 -10.15
C GLU A 155 -14.75 14.46 -10.66
N ILE A 156 -13.83 14.72 -11.61
CA ILE A 156 -12.95 13.68 -12.14
C ILE A 156 -11.91 13.26 -11.10
N THR A 157 -11.43 14.19 -10.27
CA THR A 157 -10.51 13.88 -9.16
C THR A 157 -11.16 12.91 -8.17
N ASP A 158 -12.42 13.12 -7.79
CA ASP A 158 -13.16 12.21 -6.91
C ASP A 158 -13.37 10.84 -7.57
N LYS A 159 -13.66 10.83 -8.88
CA LYS A 159 -13.76 9.58 -9.64
C LYS A 159 -12.44 8.81 -9.64
N ILE A 160 -11.31 9.50 -9.80
CA ILE A 160 -9.97 8.89 -9.71
C ILE A 160 -9.73 8.30 -8.32
N PHE A 161 -10.11 8.99 -7.24
CA PHE A 161 -9.96 8.53 -5.86
C PHE A 161 -10.82 7.32 -5.50
N SER A 162 -11.94 7.10 -6.21
CA SER A 162 -12.73 5.87 -6.08
C SER A 162 -12.01 4.61 -6.57
N ASN A 163 -10.79 4.76 -7.11
CA ASN A 163 -9.96 3.71 -7.68
C ASN A 163 -10.70 2.81 -8.68
N PRO A 164 -11.29 3.39 -9.75
CA PRO A 164 -12.11 2.62 -10.69
C PRO A 164 -11.23 1.64 -11.47
N THR A 165 -11.81 0.49 -11.79
CA THR A 165 -11.19 -0.46 -12.73
C THR A 165 -11.46 0.00 -14.16
N LEU A 166 -10.38 0.21 -14.91
CA LEU A 166 -10.41 0.63 -16.31
C LEU A 166 -9.94 -0.52 -17.22
N ASN A 167 -10.35 -0.49 -18.49
CA ASN A 167 -9.74 -1.33 -19.51
C ASN A 167 -8.56 -0.59 -20.13
N TYR A 168 -7.35 -1.08 -19.87
CA TYR A 168 -6.10 -0.52 -20.40
C TYR A 168 -5.33 -1.63 -21.11
N ASN A 169 -5.03 -1.44 -22.40
CA ASN A 169 -4.36 -2.44 -23.25
C ASN A 169 -5.01 -3.83 -23.19
N GLY A 170 -6.34 -3.89 -23.17
CA GLY A 170 -7.10 -5.13 -23.15
C GLY A 170 -7.14 -5.84 -21.78
N LYS A 171 -6.68 -5.18 -20.72
CA LYS A 171 -6.69 -5.71 -19.36
C LYS A 171 -7.49 -4.80 -18.42
N ALA A 172 -8.25 -5.41 -17.53
CA ALA A 172 -8.87 -4.72 -16.40
C ALA A 172 -7.80 -4.40 -15.36
N VAL A 173 -7.59 -3.11 -15.07
CA VAL A 173 -6.59 -2.62 -14.10
C VAL A 173 -7.18 -1.43 -13.33
N SER A 174 -6.90 -1.36 -12.03
CA SER A 174 -7.34 -0.23 -11.21
C SER A 174 -6.48 1.02 -11.49
N VAL A 175 -7.01 2.22 -11.24
CA VAL A 175 -6.23 3.45 -11.41
C VAL A 175 -5.00 3.47 -10.51
N PHE A 176 -5.09 2.93 -9.29
CA PHE A 176 -3.96 2.86 -8.36
C PHE A 176 -2.87 1.96 -8.93
N ASP A 177 -3.23 0.73 -9.35
CA ASP A 177 -2.28 -0.22 -9.96
C ASP A 177 -1.64 0.39 -11.23
N LEU A 178 -2.42 1.11 -12.03
CA LEU A 178 -1.97 1.70 -13.28
C LEU A 178 -1.02 2.88 -13.09
N THR A 179 -1.08 3.55 -11.93
CA THR A 179 -0.28 4.74 -11.61
C THR A 179 0.85 4.47 -10.62
N GLU A 180 1.07 3.22 -10.23
CA GLU A 180 2.21 2.84 -9.40
C GLU A 180 3.54 3.24 -10.04
N GLU A 181 4.45 3.74 -9.22
CA GLU A 181 5.81 4.15 -9.59
C GLU A 181 5.93 5.21 -10.70
N MET A 182 4.81 5.80 -11.15
CA MET A 182 4.80 6.89 -12.13
C MET A 182 5.22 8.21 -11.51
N ASN A 183 5.97 9.01 -12.27
CA ASN A 183 6.22 10.39 -11.92
C ASN A 183 4.98 11.27 -12.13
N THR A 184 4.93 12.41 -11.42
CA THR A 184 3.77 13.30 -11.40
C THR A 184 3.27 13.67 -12.79
N ASP A 185 4.16 14.15 -13.67
CA ASP A 185 3.76 14.63 -15.00
C ASP A 185 3.23 13.48 -15.87
N ASP A 186 3.95 12.34 -15.90
CA ASP A 186 3.53 11.15 -16.64
C ASP A 186 2.17 10.63 -16.15
N CYS A 187 1.94 10.67 -14.84
CA CYS A 187 0.68 10.26 -14.23
C CYS A 187 -0.46 11.18 -14.67
N ILE A 188 -0.28 12.50 -14.63
CA ILE A 188 -1.30 13.47 -15.08
C ILE A 188 -1.61 13.27 -16.57
N ASP A 189 -0.58 13.10 -17.40
CA ASP A 189 -0.77 12.91 -18.84
C ASP A 189 -1.47 11.58 -19.18
N LEU A 190 -1.23 10.52 -18.40
CA LEU A 190 -1.98 9.28 -18.52
C LEU A 190 -3.45 9.47 -18.09
N LEU A 191 -3.69 10.10 -16.94
CA LEU A 191 -5.05 10.31 -16.42
C LEU A 191 -5.90 11.15 -17.37
N LYS A 192 -5.36 12.20 -17.99
CA LYS A 192 -6.05 13.00 -19.03
C LYS A 192 -6.51 12.18 -20.22
N LYS A 193 -5.76 11.14 -20.61
CA LYS A 193 -6.14 10.25 -21.72
C LYS A 193 -7.24 9.28 -21.33
N LEU A 194 -7.31 8.91 -20.06
CA LEU A 194 -8.25 7.92 -19.52
C LEU A 194 -9.56 8.55 -19.05
N PHE A 195 -9.51 9.83 -18.67
CA PHE A 195 -10.65 10.61 -18.18
C PHE A 195 -10.70 11.95 -18.96
N PRO A 196 -11.19 11.94 -20.20
CA PRO A 196 -11.33 13.14 -21.02
C PRO A 196 -12.41 14.10 -20.50
#